data_AF-A0A1Y1ZA94-F1
#
_entry.id   AF-A0A1Y1ZA94-F1
#
_cell.length_a   1.000
_cell.length_b   1.000
_cell.length_c   1.000
_cell.angle_alpha   90.00
_cell.angle_beta   90.00
_cell.angle_gamma   90.00
#
_symmetry.space_group_name_H-M   'P 1'
#
loop_
_entity.id
_entity.type
_entity.pdbx_description
1 polymer ?
#
loop_
_entity_poly.entity_id
_entity_poly.type
_entity_poly.pdbx_seq_one_letter_code
_entity_poly.pdbx_strand_id
1 'polypeptide(L)'
;MGIAHNRLFRTSAIAFVVEVRNKVAGGQNFTLVFSDEFNTPGRKFAEGEDPKWTAVDLWYWSTGNMEWLSPDAVTTSDGSMKIQMTKQEINGHQYRSGMVQSWNKFCFTGGIIEVNVSLPGRGDIPGFWPAVWTMGNLGRAGYGATTDGTWPYTYDTCDSAVGANQSLPYPLSRQPGQRLNKCVCPGEDHPNPGTGRGAPEIDVFEAAGIDNKNGVVTLSDQVAPFDFDYTANAEYISIYGKDTTRNSYTGGVYQQCVSAVNTVPLDAYEGKAFQTYSFEYVPGPEGYIIWRINDQDIWRLDAAAIGPDARSEVAQRLISAEPMSIIMNLGMSSSFGWVDLEQLPFPSTMWIDYVRVYQLPDKISVTCDPPGYPTTQYIKDHMNAYNNTAFRYWKDAGYEFPKYNVDGSCPSSI
;
A
#
# COMPACT_ATOMS: atom_id res chain seq x y z
N MET A 1 25.35 -43.83 55.48
CA MET A 1 25.48 -42.36 55.36
C MET A 1 26.20 -42.11 54.04
N GLY A 2 25.54 -41.71 52.95
CA GLY A 2 24.86 -40.42 52.78
C GLY A 2 25.76 -39.52 51.91
N ILE A 3 25.74 -39.70 50.59
CA ILE A 3 25.23 -38.74 49.57
C ILE A 3 26.04 -37.43 49.50
N ALA A 4 26.71 -37.19 48.36
CA ALA A 4 26.50 -36.05 47.46
C ALA A 4 27.69 -35.89 46.47
N HIS A 5 27.57 -36.47 45.27
CA HIS A 5 28.34 -36.03 44.10
C HIS A 5 27.54 -34.92 43.42
N ASN A 6 27.96 -33.67 43.59
CA ASN A 6 27.39 -32.54 42.86
C ASN A 6 27.94 -32.55 41.42
N ARG A 7 27.18 -33.13 40.49
CA ARG A 7 27.36 -32.89 39.06
C ARG A 7 26.87 -31.47 38.76
N LEU A 8 27.79 -30.53 38.55
CA LEU A 8 27.46 -29.28 37.87
C LEU A 8 27.08 -29.60 36.42
N PHE A 9 25.78 -29.59 36.14
CA PHE A 9 25.28 -29.43 34.78
C PHE A 9 25.69 -28.03 34.31
N ARG A 10 26.64 -27.96 33.36
CA ARG A 10 26.79 -26.77 32.52
C ARG A 10 25.61 -26.74 31.56
N THR A 11 24.53 -26.08 31.96
CA THR A 11 23.55 -25.58 31.00
C THR A 11 24.19 -24.39 30.29
N SER A 12 24.68 -24.60 29.06
CA SER A 12 24.91 -23.50 28.12
C SER A 12 23.55 -22.91 27.79
N ALA A 13 23.13 -21.90 28.55
CA ALA A 13 22.14 -20.96 28.07
C ALA A 13 22.83 -20.14 26.98
N ILE A 14 22.60 -20.52 25.72
CA ILE A 14 22.75 -19.59 24.61
C ILE A 14 21.72 -18.50 24.90
N ALA A 15 22.18 -17.39 25.47
CA ALA A 15 21.41 -16.16 25.46
C ALA A 15 21.25 -15.82 23.98
N PHE A 16 20.07 -16.10 23.42
CA PHE A 16 19.61 -15.37 22.26
C PHE A 16 19.61 -13.91 22.69
N VAL A 17 20.63 -13.17 22.25
CA VAL A 17 20.49 -11.73 22.16
C VAL A 17 19.33 -11.55 21.19
N VAL A 18 18.15 -11.25 21.74
CA VAL A 18 17.12 -10.58 20.96
C VAL A 18 17.79 -9.28 20.58
N GLU A 19 18.38 -9.26 19.39
CA GLU A 19 18.91 -8.06 18.81
C GLU A 19 17.70 -7.15 18.68
N VAL A 20 17.55 -6.21 19.63
CA VAL A 20 16.55 -5.17 19.53
C VAL A 20 17.00 -4.35 18.32
N ARG A 21 16.48 -4.71 17.15
CA ARG A 21 16.77 -4.06 15.88
C ARG A 21 16.12 -2.68 15.92
N ASN A 22 16.74 -1.76 16.63
CA ASN A 22 16.34 -0.36 16.66
C ASN A 22 16.76 0.30 15.34
N LYS A 23 15.94 1.22 14.85
CA LYS A 23 16.26 2.08 13.70
C LYS A 23 16.33 3.52 14.15
N VAL A 24 17.36 4.26 13.73
CA VAL A 24 17.45 5.70 13.96
C VAL A 24 17.07 6.42 12.68
N ALA A 25 16.03 7.24 12.72
CA ALA A 25 15.59 8.05 11.59
C ALA A 25 15.12 9.42 12.10
N GLY A 26 15.51 10.50 11.43
CA GLY A 26 15.14 11.87 11.83
C GLY A 26 15.52 12.23 13.28
N GLY A 27 16.60 11.63 13.82
CA GLY A 27 17.02 11.82 15.21
C GLY A 27 16.20 11.07 16.27
N GLN A 28 15.25 10.23 15.86
CA GLN A 28 14.40 9.42 16.75
C GLN A 28 14.78 7.94 16.70
N ASN A 29 14.58 7.23 17.81
CA ASN A 29 14.77 5.78 17.92
C ASN A 29 13.44 5.05 17.73
N PHE A 30 13.37 4.17 16.75
CA PHE A 30 12.23 3.32 16.46
C PHE A 30 12.53 1.87 16.84
N THR A 31 11.51 1.17 17.32
CA THR A 31 11.54 -0.26 17.66
C THR A 31 11.00 -1.08 16.50
N LEU A 32 11.65 -2.19 16.15
CA LEU A 32 11.10 -3.18 15.21
C LEU A 32 9.85 -3.83 15.80
N VAL A 33 8.71 -3.70 15.12
CA VAL A 33 7.42 -4.26 15.57
C VAL A 33 6.91 -5.40 14.69
N PHE A 34 7.42 -5.51 13.47
CA PHE A 34 7.16 -6.63 12.57
C PHE A 34 8.33 -6.82 11.61
N SER A 35 8.64 -8.07 11.29
CA SER A 35 9.49 -8.38 10.16
C SER A 35 9.17 -9.72 9.51
N ASP A 36 9.55 -9.82 8.25
CA ASP A 36 9.76 -11.08 7.56
C ASP A 36 11.07 -10.99 6.78
N GLU A 37 11.96 -11.95 7.05
CA GLU A 37 13.31 -12.02 6.49
C GLU A 37 13.42 -13.15 5.46
N PHE A 38 12.30 -13.81 5.12
CA PHE A 38 12.17 -14.83 4.06
C PHE A 38 13.20 -15.98 4.03
N ASN A 39 13.88 -16.23 5.15
CA ASN A 39 14.97 -17.20 5.28
C ASN A 39 14.56 -18.67 5.18
N THR A 40 13.28 -19.01 5.33
CA THR A 40 12.79 -20.38 5.15
C THR A 40 12.52 -20.63 3.67
N PRO A 41 13.27 -21.51 2.98
CA PRO A 41 13.06 -21.77 1.55
C PRO A 41 11.76 -22.54 1.28
N GLY A 42 11.20 -22.35 0.09
CA GLY A 42 10.05 -23.09 -0.41
C GLY A 42 8.72 -22.75 0.27
N ARG A 43 8.61 -21.60 0.93
CA ARG A 43 7.34 -21.14 1.50
C ARG A 43 6.29 -21.03 0.40
N LYS A 44 5.07 -21.40 0.76
CA LYS A 44 3.89 -21.30 -0.07
C LYS A 44 2.99 -20.21 0.50
N PHE A 45 2.34 -19.49 -0.40
CA PHE A 45 1.60 -18.28 -0.07
C PHE A 45 0.15 -18.34 -0.56
N ALA A 46 -0.36 -19.49 -1.00
CA ALA A 46 -1.78 -19.57 -1.34
C ALA A 46 -2.64 -19.23 -0.11
N GLU A 47 -3.91 -18.92 -0.34
CA GLU A 47 -4.85 -18.56 0.73
C GLU A 47 -4.81 -19.60 1.86
N GLY A 48 -4.54 -19.14 3.09
CA GLY A 48 -4.40 -19.98 4.28
C GLY A 48 -3.05 -20.68 4.51
N GLU A 49 -2.08 -20.59 3.60
CA GLU A 49 -0.80 -21.33 3.74
C GLU A 49 0.29 -20.60 4.52
N ASP A 50 0.25 -19.26 4.55
CA ASP A 50 1.19 -18.44 5.30
C ASP A 50 0.48 -17.54 6.33
N PRO A 51 0.97 -17.45 7.58
CA PRO A 51 0.29 -16.69 8.62
C PRO A 51 0.37 -15.16 8.44
N LYS A 52 1.34 -14.67 7.66
CA LYS A 52 1.59 -13.24 7.46
C LYS A 52 1.08 -12.75 6.10
N TRP A 53 1.12 -13.62 5.10
CA TRP A 53 0.96 -13.25 3.70
C TRP A 53 -0.06 -14.12 2.96
N THR A 54 -0.73 -13.56 1.95
CA THR A 54 -1.50 -14.31 0.95
C THR A 54 -1.09 -13.81 -0.43
N ALA A 55 -0.62 -14.71 -1.28
CA ALA A 55 -0.53 -14.49 -2.72
C ALA A 55 -1.91 -14.74 -3.35
N VAL A 56 -2.39 -13.77 -4.12
CA VAL A 56 -3.72 -13.86 -4.74
C VAL A 56 -3.69 -14.69 -6.03
N ASP A 57 -4.84 -15.27 -6.37
CA ASP A 57 -5.08 -15.99 -7.62
C ASP A 57 -6.16 -15.25 -8.43
N LEU A 58 -5.76 -14.24 -9.22
CA LEU A 58 -6.69 -13.35 -9.92
C LEU A 58 -6.04 -12.62 -11.12
N TRP A 59 -6.89 -12.14 -12.03
CA TRP A 59 -6.51 -11.11 -12.99
C TRP A 59 -6.77 -9.70 -12.42
N TYR A 60 -5.73 -8.86 -12.36
CA TYR A 60 -5.83 -7.49 -11.87
C TYR A 60 -6.37 -6.55 -12.96
N TRP A 61 -7.66 -6.67 -13.18
CA TRP A 61 -8.43 -5.98 -14.22
C TRP A 61 -8.44 -4.45 -14.12
N SER A 62 -8.28 -3.89 -12.92
CA SER A 62 -8.43 -2.45 -12.63
C SER A 62 -7.43 -1.60 -13.41
N THR A 63 -6.24 -2.16 -13.65
CA THR A 63 -5.20 -1.58 -14.49
C THR A 63 -4.99 -2.39 -15.76
N GLY A 64 -5.89 -3.32 -16.09
CA GLY A 64 -5.82 -4.09 -17.34
C GLY A 64 -4.52 -4.90 -17.48
N ASN A 65 -4.04 -5.49 -16.39
CA ASN A 65 -2.75 -6.17 -16.35
C ASN A 65 -2.66 -7.27 -17.42
N MET A 66 -1.46 -7.45 -17.97
CA MET A 66 -1.22 -8.42 -19.04
C MET A 66 -1.09 -9.84 -18.49
N GLU A 67 -0.68 -9.96 -17.23
CA GLU A 67 -0.50 -11.20 -16.52
C GLU A 67 -1.70 -11.62 -15.67
N TRP A 68 -1.80 -12.94 -15.44
CA TRP A 68 -2.55 -13.48 -14.32
C TRP A 68 -1.66 -13.54 -13.08
N LEU A 69 -2.16 -13.10 -11.93
CA LEU A 69 -1.47 -13.20 -10.65
C LEU A 69 -1.79 -14.57 -10.05
N SER A 70 -0.77 -15.36 -9.77
CA SER A 70 -0.88 -16.74 -9.30
C SER A 70 0.02 -16.99 -8.08
N PRO A 71 -0.46 -17.72 -7.05
CA PRO A 71 0.36 -18.07 -5.90
C PRO A 71 1.64 -18.85 -6.25
N ASP A 72 1.61 -19.64 -7.33
CA ASP A 72 2.75 -20.44 -7.78
C ASP A 72 3.88 -19.62 -8.42
N ALA A 73 3.65 -18.33 -8.69
CA ALA A 73 4.69 -17.40 -9.13
C ALA A 73 5.52 -16.83 -7.95
N VAL A 74 5.14 -17.17 -6.72
CA VAL A 74 5.76 -16.66 -5.49
C VAL A 74 6.35 -17.81 -4.69
N THR A 75 7.61 -17.67 -4.29
CA THR A 75 8.29 -18.62 -3.41
C THR A 75 9.38 -17.91 -2.61
N THR A 76 10.02 -18.63 -1.70
CA THR A 76 11.23 -18.17 -1.02
C THR A 76 12.42 -19.05 -1.35
N SER A 77 13.57 -18.45 -1.59
CA SER A 77 14.85 -19.15 -1.72
C SER A 77 15.99 -18.16 -1.55
N ASP A 78 17.16 -18.64 -1.14
CA ASP A 78 18.38 -17.84 -1.00
C ASP A 78 18.22 -16.62 -0.06
N GLY A 79 17.36 -16.73 0.96
CA GLY A 79 17.11 -15.65 1.93
C GLY A 79 16.06 -14.62 1.48
N SER A 80 15.48 -14.74 0.29
CA SER A 80 14.52 -13.74 -0.22
C SER A 80 13.19 -14.36 -0.63
N MET A 81 12.12 -13.56 -0.58
CA MET A 81 10.92 -13.80 -1.37
C MET A 81 11.22 -13.46 -2.84
N LYS A 82 10.73 -14.30 -3.74
CA LYS A 82 10.86 -14.15 -5.19
C LYS A 82 9.48 -14.12 -5.81
N ILE A 83 9.15 -13.02 -6.49
CA ILE A 83 7.96 -12.87 -7.31
C ILE A 83 8.43 -12.89 -8.76
N GLN A 84 8.05 -13.92 -9.52
CA GLN A 84 8.57 -14.14 -10.87
C GLN A 84 7.52 -13.88 -11.94
N MET A 85 7.88 -13.06 -12.94
CA MET A 85 7.12 -12.89 -14.17
C MET A 85 7.60 -13.90 -15.21
N THR A 86 6.69 -14.68 -15.77
CA THR A 86 6.95 -15.69 -16.81
C THR A 86 6.05 -15.50 -18.02
N LYS A 87 6.57 -15.70 -19.23
CA LYS A 87 5.77 -15.87 -20.45
C LYS A 87 5.19 -17.28 -20.48
N GLN A 88 4.04 -17.43 -19.83
CA GLN A 88 3.33 -18.69 -19.67
C GLN A 88 1.83 -18.42 -19.78
N GLU A 89 1.15 -19.17 -20.64
CA GLU A 89 -0.30 -19.09 -20.74
C GLU A 89 -0.96 -19.67 -19.48
N ILE A 90 -1.85 -18.90 -18.88
CA ILE A 90 -2.63 -19.30 -17.70
C ILE A 90 -3.94 -18.52 -17.67
N ASN A 91 -5.06 -19.22 -17.44
CA ASN A 91 -6.39 -18.60 -17.26
C ASN A 91 -6.77 -17.55 -18.34
N GLY A 92 -6.33 -17.75 -19.59
CA GLY A 92 -6.59 -16.84 -20.71
C GLY A 92 -5.63 -15.66 -20.86
N HIS A 93 -4.59 -15.56 -20.03
CA HIS A 93 -3.53 -14.56 -20.09
C HIS A 93 -2.22 -15.17 -20.58
N GLN A 94 -1.39 -14.39 -21.27
CA GLN A 94 -0.13 -14.84 -21.87
C GLN A 94 1.05 -14.84 -20.89
N TYR A 95 0.88 -14.22 -19.73
CA TYR A 95 1.90 -14.04 -18.71
C TYR A 95 1.36 -14.44 -17.35
N ARG A 96 2.26 -14.87 -16.48
CA ARG A 96 1.99 -15.22 -15.09
C ARG A 96 2.95 -14.47 -14.18
N SER A 97 2.45 -13.89 -13.10
CA SER A 97 3.22 -13.26 -12.03
C SER A 97 2.56 -13.46 -10.67
N GLY A 98 2.95 -12.71 -9.65
CA GLY A 98 2.36 -12.77 -8.31
C GLY A 98 2.10 -11.40 -7.70
N MET A 99 1.12 -11.36 -6.80
CA MET A 99 0.85 -10.26 -5.88
C MET A 99 0.61 -10.86 -4.50
N VAL A 100 1.35 -10.38 -3.51
CA VAL A 100 1.34 -10.86 -2.13
C VAL A 100 0.83 -9.76 -1.22
N GLN A 101 -0.11 -10.08 -0.34
CA GLN A 101 -0.81 -9.12 0.53
C GLN A 101 -0.74 -9.57 1.98
N SER A 102 -0.58 -8.64 2.92
CA SER A 102 -0.80 -8.88 4.36
C SER A 102 -2.24 -8.60 4.81
N TRP A 103 -3.14 -8.37 3.84
CA TRP A 103 -4.52 -7.94 4.07
C TRP A 103 -5.21 -8.77 5.16
N ASN A 104 -5.73 -8.07 6.17
CA ASN A 104 -6.40 -8.63 7.34
C ASN A 104 -5.60 -9.69 8.14
N LYS A 105 -4.28 -9.79 7.93
CA LYS A 105 -3.34 -10.64 8.69
C LYS A 105 -2.37 -9.79 9.51
N PHE A 106 -1.79 -8.79 8.87
CA PHE A 106 -0.93 -7.80 9.50
C PHE A 106 -1.30 -6.41 8.96
N CYS A 107 -1.61 -5.50 9.89
CA CYS A 107 -1.84 -4.10 9.59
C CYS A 107 -1.06 -3.23 10.59
N PHE A 108 -0.71 -2.02 10.15
CA PHE A 108 -0.01 -1.04 10.98
C PHE A 108 -0.50 0.38 10.70
N THR A 109 -0.40 1.25 11.70
CA THR A 109 -0.74 2.67 11.58
C THR A 109 0.43 3.52 12.07
N GLY A 110 0.94 4.39 11.20
CA GLY A 110 2.15 5.19 11.42
C GLY A 110 3.44 4.38 11.54
N GLY A 111 4.56 5.09 11.57
CA GLY A 111 5.90 4.51 11.68
C GLY A 111 6.60 4.36 10.34
N ILE A 112 7.56 3.45 10.27
CA ILE A 112 8.42 3.21 9.11
C ILE A 112 8.14 1.82 8.57
N ILE A 113 7.79 1.72 7.29
CA ILE A 113 7.92 0.46 6.54
C ILE A 113 9.19 0.55 5.71
N GLU A 114 10.02 -0.48 5.79
CA GLU A 114 11.23 -0.63 4.98
C GLU A 114 11.25 -1.99 4.30
N VAL A 115 11.64 -1.97 3.03
CA VAL A 115 11.90 -3.18 2.25
C VAL A 115 13.27 -3.11 1.61
N ASN A 116 13.93 -4.27 1.48
CA ASN A 116 15.18 -4.39 0.74
C ASN A 116 14.93 -5.22 -0.51
N VAL A 117 15.09 -4.61 -1.68
CA VAL A 117 14.60 -5.14 -2.95
C VAL A 117 15.65 -5.08 -4.05
N SER A 118 15.72 -6.15 -4.84
CA SER A 118 16.30 -6.15 -6.19
C SER A 118 15.17 -6.24 -7.21
N LEU A 119 15.11 -5.27 -8.12
CA LEU A 119 14.03 -5.15 -9.10
C LEU A 119 14.14 -6.22 -10.22
N PRO A 120 13.06 -6.57 -10.92
CA PRO A 120 13.08 -7.54 -12.01
C PRO A 120 13.57 -6.95 -13.33
N GLY A 121 14.10 -7.83 -14.19
CA GLY A 121 14.49 -7.52 -15.56
C GLY A 121 15.65 -6.54 -15.63
N ARG A 122 15.43 -5.44 -16.36
CA ARG A 122 16.44 -4.40 -16.57
C ARG A 122 15.80 -3.02 -16.53
N GLY A 123 16.45 -2.08 -15.85
CA GLY A 123 15.97 -0.70 -15.74
C GLY A 123 15.99 0.10 -17.04
N ASP A 124 16.72 -0.36 -18.06
CA ASP A 124 16.82 0.29 -19.37
C ASP A 124 15.80 -0.22 -20.40
N ILE A 125 14.90 -1.13 -20.00
CA ILE A 125 13.84 -1.70 -20.84
C ILE A 125 12.47 -1.44 -20.20
N PRO A 126 11.59 -0.66 -20.85
CA PRO A 126 10.28 -0.36 -20.31
C PRO A 126 9.33 -1.57 -20.37
N GLY A 127 8.55 -1.77 -19.31
CA GLY A 127 7.38 -2.65 -19.33
C GLY A 127 7.07 -3.35 -18.02
N PHE A 128 8.06 -3.85 -17.27
CA PHE A 128 7.79 -4.36 -15.93
C PHE A 128 7.43 -3.24 -14.96
N TRP A 129 6.45 -3.53 -14.10
CA TRP A 129 5.91 -2.65 -13.08
C TRP A 129 5.92 -3.36 -11.71
N PRO A 130 7.12 -3.53 -11.10
CA PRO A 130 7.23 -3.99 -9.71
C PRO A 130 6.77 -2.89 -8.74
N ALA A 131 6.07 -3.27 -7.68
CA ALA A 131 5.64 -2.34 -6.66
C ALA A 131 5.68 -2.95 -5.25
N VAL A 132 6.00 -2.11 -4.27
CA VAL A 132 5.72 -2.35 -2.86
C VAL A 132 4.97 -1.15 -2.33
N TRP A 133 3.80 -1.39 -1.77
CA TRP A 133 2.85 -0.34 -1.44
C TRP A 133 1.96 -0.78 -0.30
N THR A 134 1.15 0.14 0.19
CA THR A 134 0.25 -0.10 1.30
C THR A 134 -1.14 0.39 0.98
N MET A 135 -2.15 -0.30 1.50
CA MET A 135 -3.56 0.09 1.35
C MET A 135 -4.30 -0.05 2.68
N GLY A 136 -5.17 0.92 3.00
CA GLY A 136 -6.06 0.84 4.16
C GLY A 136 -6.91 -0.43 4.14
N ASN A 137 -6.99 -1.12 5.29
CA ASN A 137 -7.48 -2.51 5.38
C ASN A 137 -8.96 -2.70 4.99
N LEU A 138 -9.75 -1.63 4.90
CA LEU A 138 -11.13 -1.67 4.40
C LEU A 138 -11.21 -1.98 2.89
N GLY A 139 -10.12 -1.76 2.13
CA GLY A 139 -9.97 -2.23 0.76
C GLY A 139 -9.14 -3.51 0.69
N ARG A 140 -9.40 -4.35 -0.31
CA ARG A 140 -8.58 -5.50 -0.68
C ARG A 140 -8.19 -5.39 -2.15
N ALA A 141 -6.91 -5.18 -2.43
CA ALA A 141 -6.44 -5.00 -3.79
C ALA A 141 -6.82 -6.20 -4.68
N GLY A 142 -7.43 -5.92 -5.83
CA GLY A 142 -7.95 -6.91 -6.78
C GLY A 142 -9.44 -7.23 -6.61
N TYR A 143 -10.06 -6.77 -5.52
CA TYR A 143 -11.48 -6.98 -5.21
C TYR A 143 -12.24 -5.67 -5.34
N GLY A 144 -12.73 -5.39 -6.56
CA GLY A 144 -13.24 -4.07 -6.97
C GLY A 144 -14.34 -3.52 -6.06
N ALA A 145 -15.30 -4.35 -5.68
CA ALA A 145 -16.38 -3.95 -4.78
C ALA A 145 -15.86 -3.35 -3.46
N THR A 146 -14.74 -3.83 -2.93
CA THR A 146 -14.19 -3.36 -1.66
C THR A 146 -13.55 -1.97 -1.77
N THR A 147 -13.06 -1.62 -2.95
CA THR A 147 -12.43 -0.33 -3.28
C THR A 147 -13.44 0.72 -3.77
N ASP A 148 -14.65 0.30 -4.14
CA ASP A 148 -15.72 1.17 -4.62
C ASP A 148 -16.15 2.17 -3.52
N GLY A 149 -15.82 3.44 -3.74
CA GLY A 149 -16.07 4.53 -2.79
C GLY A 149 -15.22 4.49 -1.52
N THR A 150 -14.18 3.66 -1.44
CA THR A 150 -13.22 3.65 -0.31
C THR A 150 -11.82 4.03 -0.75
N TRP A 151 -11.38 3.58 -1.92
CA TRP A 151 -10.07 3.94 -2.47
C TRP A 151 -10.19 5.23 -3.31
N PRO A 152 -9.26 6.20 -3.20
CA PRO A 152 -8.16 6.33 -2.23
C PRO A 152 -8.49 7.36 -1.12
N TYR A 153 -9.68 7.28 -0.51
CA TYR A 153 -10.14 8.34 0.41
C TYR A 153 -9.29 8.43 1.69
N THR A 154 -8.82 9.65 1.98
CA THR A 154 -8.14 10.06 3.24
C THR A 154 -8.88 11.21 3.93
N TYR A 155 -10.21 11.10 4.04
CA TYR A 155 -11.06 12.25 4.38
C TYR A 155 -11.98 11.99 5.57
N ASP A 156 -11.93 12.88 6.58
CA ASP A 156 -12.74 12.83 7.81
C ASP A 156 -13.50 14.15 8.05
N THR A 157 -14.05 14.72 6.98
CA THR A 157 -14.91 15.91 7.05
C THR A 157 -16.30 15.61 6.52
N CYS A 158 -17.31 16.21 7.15
CA CYS A 158 -18.71 16.17 6.74
C CYS A 158 -19.00 17.41 5.89
N ASP A 159 -18.85 17.31 4.58
CA ASP A 159 -19.17 18.36 3.60
C ASP A 159 -19.50 17.77 2.22
N SER A 160 -19.75 18.62 1.22
CA SER A 160 -20.12 18.23 -0.14
C SER A 160 -19.07 17.35 -0.83
N ALA A 161 -17.78 17.43 -0.46
CA ALA A 161 -16.71 16.72 -1.13
C ALA A 161 -16.80 15.19 -0.98
N VAL A 162 -17.58 14.68 -0.01
CA VAL A 162 -17.84 13.25 0.17
C VAL A 162 -18.80 12.68 -0.89
N GLY A 163 -19.49 13.54 -1.63
CA GLY A 163 -20.45 13.13 -2.64
C GLY A 163 -19.83 12.66 -3.96
N ALA A 164 -20.66 12.07 -4.81
CA ALA A 164 -20.25 11.61 -6.13
C ALA A 164 -19.62 12.75 -6.93
N ASN A 165 -18.46 12.49 -7.55
CA ASN A 165 -17.67 13.48 -8.28
C ASN A 165 -17.36 14.76 -7.45
N GLN A 166 -17.25 14.65 -6.12
CA GLN A 166 -17.11 15.75 -5.16
C GLN A 166 -18.30 16.72 -5.11
N SER A 167 -19.46 16.33 -5.67
CA SER A 167 -20.67 17.18 -5.73
C SER A 167 -20.45 18.56 -6.36
N LEU A 168 -19.44 18.70 -7.22
CA LEU A 168 -19.10 19.94 -7.90
C LEU A 168 -19.89 20.10 -9.21
N PRO A 169 -20.18 21.34 -9.66
CA PRO A 169 -20.80 21.59 -10.96
C PRO A 169 -19.88 21.24 -12.15
N TYR A 170 -18.58 21.06 -11.90
CA TYR A 170 -17.57 20.54 -12.83
C TYR A 170 -16.97 19.27 -12.23
N PRO A 171 -17.22 18.07 -12.80
CA PRO A 171 -16.75 16.84 -12.20
C PRO A 171 -15.22 16.76 -12.24
N LEU A 172 -14.57 16.90 -11.07
CA LEU A 172 -13.12 16.72 -10.90
C LEU A 172 -12.73 15.24 -10.81
N SER A 173 -13.63 14.39 -10.32
CA SER A 173 -13.42 12.95 -10.20
C SER A 173 -14.53 12.16 -10.91
N ARG A 174 -14.30 10.85 -11.05
CA ARG A 174 -15.30 9.83 -11.40
C ARG A 174 -15.58 8.89 -10.21
N GLN A 175 -15.22 9.34 -9.02
CA GLN A 175 -15.46 8.58 -7.80
C GLN A 175 -16.96 8.59 -7.47
N PRO A 176 -17.54 7.48 -6.97
CA PRO A 176 -18.97 7.40 -6.62
C PRO A 176 -19.33 8.20 -5.35
N GLY A 177 -18.34 8.85 -4.72
CA GLY A 177 -18.42 9.44 -3.40
C GLY A 177 -17.74 8.55 -2.35
N GLN A 178 -17.42 9.12 -1.20
CA GLN A 178 -16.86 8.39 -0.06
C GLN A 178 -17.97 7.55 0.56
N ARG A 179 -17.92 6.24 0.36
CA ARG A 179 -18.91 5.26 0.83
C ARG A 179 -19.02 5.27 2.35
N LEU A 180 -17.89 5.36 3.03
CA LEU A 180 -17.80 5.35 4.49
C LEU A 180 -17.46 6.75 5.01
N ASN A 181 -18.32 7.73 4.72
CA ASN A 181 -18.10 9.12 5.11
C ASN A 181 -18.59 9.42 6.53
N LYS A 182 -18.09 10.53 7.08
CA LYS A 182 -18.38 10.98 8.45
C LYS A 182 -19.86 11.29 8.73
N CYS A 183 -20.61 11.69 7.71
CA CYS A 183 -22.03 12.10 7.80
C CYS A 183 -23.03 10.98 7.55
N VAL A 184 -22.58 9.71 7.64
CA VAL A 184 -23.48 8.56 7.56
C VAL A 184 -24.65 8.68 8.54
N CYS A 185 -25.85 8.37 8.07
CA CYS A 185 -27.05 8.49 8.87
C CYS A 185 -27.14 7.43 9.97
N PRO A 186 -27.82 7.71 11.11
CA PRO A 186 -27.99 6.73 12.17
C PRO A 186 -28.61 5.42 11.67
N GLY A 187 -27.96 4.29 11.98
CA GLY A 187 -28.43 2.95 11.62
C GLY A 187 -28.03 2.47 10.22
N GLU A 188 -27.38 3.31 9.42
CA GLU A 188 -26.81 2.90 8.12
C GLU A 188 -25.46 2.17 8.30
N ASP A 189 -25.05 1.42 7.28
CA ASP A 189 -23.85 0.58 7.32
C ASP A 189 -22.56 1.42 7.44
N HIS A 190 -21.81 1.24 8.53
CA HIS A 190 -20.53 1.93 8.74
C HIS A 190 -19.74 1.26 9.88
N PRO A 191 -18.41 1.08 9.77
CA PRO A 191 -17.61 0.43 10.81
C PRO A 191 -17.61 1.17 12.16
N ASN A 192 -17.67 2.51 12.12
CA ASN A 192 -17.72 3.39 13.28
C ASN A 192 -18.27 4.78 12.92
N PRO A 193 -19.60 4.99 12.94
CA PRO A 193 -20.21 6.28 12.59
C PRO A 193 -19.55 7.48 13.30
N GLY A 194 -19.41 8.60 12.59
CA GLY A 194 -18.78 9.82 13.11
C GLY A 194 -17.29 9.99 12.77
N THR A 195 -16.72 9.05 12.01
CA THR A 195 -15.36 9.13 11.45
C THR A 195 -15.42 8.77 9.97
N GLY A 196 -14.90 9.61 9.09
CA GLY A 196 -14.72 9.28 7.67
C GLY A 196 -13.61 8.23 7.51
N ARG A 197 -13.89 7.21 6.71
CA ARG A 197 -13.05 6.02 6.51
C ARG A 197 -12.77 5.80 5.03
N GLY A 198 -11.72 5.05 4.73
CA GLY A 198 -11.33 4.75 3.36
C GLY A 198 -10.34 3.60 3.24
N ALA A 199 -9.84 3.44 2.02
CA ALA A 199 -8.77 2.52 1.65
C ALA A 199 -7.66 3.31 0.94
N PRO A 200 -6.99 4.24 1.64
CA PRO A 200 -5.96 5.08 1.04
C PRO A 200 -4.72 4.28 0.70
N GLU A 201 -3.86 4.83 -0.14
CA GLU A 201 -2.70 4.15 -0.70
C GLU A 201 -1.43 5.00 -0.57
N ILE A 202 -0.38 4.39 -0.03
CA ILE A 202 0.97 4.97 0.03
C ILE A 202 1.94 3.95 -0.57
N ASP A 203 2.65 4.38 -1.59
CA ASP A 203 3.64 3.55 -2.29
C ASP A 203 5.00 3.70 -1.64
N VAL A 204 5.56 2.57 -1.17
CA VAL A 204 6.99 2.52 -0.83
C VAL A 204 7.80 2.74 -2.10
N PHE A 205 7.39 2.09 -3.18
CA PHE A 205 7.71 2.48 -4.55
C PHE A 205 6.79 1.77 -5.55
N GLU A 206 6.68 2.34 -6.74
CA GLU A 206 6.41 1.61 -7.97
C GLU A 206 7.59 1.85 -8.93
N ALA A 207 8.10 0.83 -9.62
CA ALA A 207 9.24 1.00 -10.51
C ALA A 207 8.86 0.87 -11.99
N ALA A 208 9.63 1.55 -12.84
CA ALA A 208 9.51 1.47 -14.28
C ALA A 208 10.90 1.43 -14.92
N GLY A 209 11.04 0.64 -15.98
CA GLY A 209 12.18 0.78 -16.89
C GLY A 209 12.02 2.00 -17.79
N ILE A 210 13.13 2.64 -18.16
CA ILE A 210 13.15 3.78 -19.07
C ILE A 210 14.07 3.46 -20.25
N ASP A 211 13.54 3.56 -21.46
CA ASP A 211 14.27 3.22 -22.68
C ASP A 211 15.65 3.89 -22.74
N ASN A 212 16.69 3.07 -22.85
CA ASN A 212 18.10 3.47 -22.95
C ASN A 212 18.59 4.39 -21.81
N LYS A 213 17.96 4.32 -20.62
CA LYS A 213 18.33 5.08 -19.43
C LYS A 213 18.32 4.19 -18.19
N ASN A 214 18.74 4.75 -17.07
CA ASN A 214 18.47 4.16 -15.77
C ASN A 214 16.95 4.05 -15.55
N GLY A 215 16.53 2.97 -14.90
CA GLY A 215 15.14 2.85 -14.48
C GLY A 215 14.80 3.87 -13.39
N VAL A 216 13.54 3.93 -13.02
CA VAL A 216 13.04 4.87 -12.02
C VAL A 216 12.13 4.18 -11.03
N VAL A 217 12.01 4.78 -9.85
CA VAL A 217 10.92 4.52 -8.91
C VAL A 217 10.07 5.78 -8.75
N THR A 218 8.76 5.61 -8.72
CA THR A 218 7.80 6.59 -8.20
C THR A 218 7.55 6.29 -6.72
N LEU A 219 7.44 7.34 -5.92
CA LEU A 219 7.20 7.31 -4.49
C LEU A 219 5.97 8.20 -4.27
N SER A 220 4.87 7.66 -3.77
CA SER A 220 3.57 8.31 -3.95
C SER A 220 2.62 8.19 -2.76
N ASP A 221 1.74 9.19 -2.64
CA ASP A 221 0.53 9.16 -1.83
C ASP A 221 -0.68 9.40 -2.76
N GLN A 222 -1.66 8.50 -2.72
CA GLN A 222 -2.91 8.61 -3.50
C GLN A 222 -4.00 9.22 -2.62
N VAL A 223 -4.67 10.24 -3.13
CA VAL A 223 -5.52 11.11 -2.34
C VAL A 223 -6.89 11.28 -2.99
N ALA A 224 -7.93 11.16 -2.18
CA ALA A 224 -9.27 11.64 -2.46
C ALA A 224 -9.88 12.26 -1.20
N PRO A 225 -10.69 13.33 -1.30
CA PRO A 225 -11.04 14.14 -2.49
C PRO A 225 -9.87 14.89 -3.16
N PHE A 226 -10.10 15.42 -4.36
CA PHE A 226 -9.07 16.05 -5.19
C PHE A 226 -9.07 17.58 -5.05
N ASP A 227 -7.89 18.18 -5.17
CA ASP A 227 -7.68 19.59 -5.46
C ASP A 227 -8.17 19.93 -6.86
N PHE A 228 -8.49 21.21 -7.07
CA PHE A 228 -8.63 21.73 -8.42
C PHE A 228 -7.32 21.49 -9.21
N ASP A 229 -7.44 20.96 -10.43
CA ASP A 229 -6.31 20.53 -11.28
C ASP A 229 -5.34 19.51 -10.63
N TYR A 230 -5.79 18.77 -9.61
CA TYR A 230 -4.95 17.77 -8.92
C TYR A 230 -3.64 18.35 -8.35
N THR A 231 -3.64 19.63 -7.98
CA THR A 231 -2.41 20.36 -7.65
C THR A 231 -2.19 20.47 -6.14
N ALA A 232 -1.32 19.62 -5.61
CA ALA A 232 -0.82 19.77 -4.24
C ALA A 232 0.03 21.04 -4.08
N ASN A 233 -0.07 21.67 -2.91
CA ASN A 233 0.67 22.88 -2.56
C ASN A 233 2.16 22.59 -2.36
N ALA A 234 2.98 23.13 -3.26
CA ALA A 234 4.43 22.89 -3.30
C ALA A 234 5.20 23.52 -2.12
N GLU A 235 4.63 24.47 -1.38
CA GLU A 235 5.26 25.06 -0.19
C GLU A 235 5.49 24.02 0.92
N TYR A 236 4.67 22.97 0.95
CA TYR A 236 4.68 21.90 1.95
C TYR A 236 5.27 20.59 1.41
N ILE A 237 6.06 20.68 0.35
CA ILE A 237 6.75 19.56 -0.27
C ILE A 237 8.25 19.87 -0.30
N SER A 238 9.07 18.93 0.16
CA SER A 238 10.53 19.05 0.14
C SER A 238 11.16 17.94 -0.68
N ILE A 239 12.02 18.28 -1.64
CA ILE A 239 12.86 17.32 -2.38
C ILE A 239 14.29 17.44 -1.86
N TYR A 240 14.86 16.34 -1.39
CA TYR A 240 16.22 16.28 -0.84
C TYR A 240 17.18 15.53 -1.77
N GLY A 241 16.70 14.49 -2.45
CA GLY A 241 17.49 13.65 -3.31
C GLY A 241 17.95 14.39 -4.57
N LYS A 242 19.22 14.20 -4.92
CA LYS A 242 19.85 14.86 -6.09
C LYS A 242 19.30 14.35 -7.42
N ASP A 243 18.96 13.06 -7.47
CA ASP A 243 18.40 12.38 -8.64
C ASP A 243 16.87 12.27 -8.56
N THR A 244 16.26 13.11 -7.72
CA THR A 244 14.84 13.11 -7.42
C THR A 244 14.18 14.36 -7.98
N THR A 245 13.03 14.18 -8.61
CA THR A 245 12.19 15.28 -9.12
C THR A 245 10.74 15.04 -8.77
N ARG A 246 9.94 16.11 -8.64
CA ARG A 246 8.49 15.96 -8.59
C ARG A 246 7.99 15.24 -9.84
N ASN A 247 7.09 14.28 -9.67
CA ASN A 247 6.49 13.58 -10.80
C ASN A 247 5.55 14.53 -11.56
N SER A 248 5.56 14.44 -12.90
CA SER A 248 4.63 15.19 -13.74
C SER A 248 3.23 14.59 -13.76
N TYR A 249 3.09 13.31 -13.39
CA TYR A 249 1.79 12.68 -13.20
C TYR A 249 1.20 13.12 -11.86
N THR A 250 0.06 13.80 -11.90
CA THR A 250 -0.64 14.32 -10.71
C THR A 250 -1.93 13.55 -10.39
N GLY A 251 -2.23 12.50 -11.14
CA GLY A 251 -3.41 11.67 -10.94
C GLY A 251 -4.24 11.45 -12.19
N GLY A 252 -5.44 10.92 -11.99
CA GLY A 252 -6.42 10.64 -13.02
C GLY A 252 -7.83 10.73 -12.46
N VAL A 253 -8.80 10.26 -13.24
CA VAL A 253 -10.22 10.42 -12.88
C VAL A 253 -10.62 9.73 -11.57
N TYR A 254 -9.83 8.77 -11.06
CA TYR A 254 -10.11 8.05 -9.82
C TYR A 254 -9.16 8.41 -8.68
N GLN A 255 -8.14 9.25 -8.89
CA GLN A 255 -7.19 9.59 -7.85
C GLN A 255 -6.47 10.90 -8.14
N GLN A 256 -6.20 11.70 -7.11
CA GLN A 256 -5.08 12.61 -7.13
C GLN A 256 -3.84 11.86 -6.65
N CYS A 257 -2.70 12.10 -7.27
CA CYS A 257 -1.42 11.50 -6.90
C CYS A 257 -0.43 12.62 -6.55
N VAL A 258 0.14 12.56 -5.36
CA VAL A 258 1.27 13.42 -4.98
C VAL A 258 2.51 12.56 -4.93
N SER A 259 3.45 12.79 -5.86
CA SER A 259 4.59 11.89 -6.01
C SER A 259 5.88 12.56 -6.45
N ALA A 260 6.98 11.86 -6.16
CA ALA A 260 8.31 12.12 -6.68
C ALA A 260 8.83 10.90 -7.46
N VAL A 261 9.74 11.17 -8.39
CA VAL A 261 10.45 10.16 -9.19
C VAL A 261 11.92 10.20 -8.81
N ASN A 262 12.53 9.03 -8.58
CA ASN A 262 13.95 8.91 -8.33
C ASN A 262 14.59 7.89 -9.28
N THR A 263 15.81 8.18 -9.73
CA THR A 263 16.57 7.27 -10.61
C THR A 263 17.09 6.05 -9.85
N VAL A 264 17.08 4.88 -10.50
CA VAL A 264 17.55 3.60 -9.98
C VAL A 264 18.77 3.13 -10.80
N PRO A 265 19.88 2.75 -10.16
CA PRO A 265 21.05 2.26 -10.88
C PRO A 265 20.79 0.87 -11.50
N LEU A 266 21.41 0.60 -12.66
CA LEU A 266 21.17 -0.63 -13.44
C LEU A 266 21.65 -1.92 -12.77
N ASP A 267 22.45 -1.83 -11.71
CA ASP A 267 22.88 -2.97 -10.89
C ASP A 267 21.84 -3.38 -9.84
N ALA A 268 20.84 -2.55 -9.54
CA ALA A 268 19.76 -2.85 -8.58
C ALA A 268 18.68 -3.82 -9.11
N TYR A 269 19.03 -4.65 -10.10
CA TYR A 269 18.10 -5.53 -10.82
C TYR A 269 18.58 -6.99 -10.85
N GLU A 270 17.64 -7.93 -10.94
CA GLU A 270 17.83 -9.37 -11.12
C GLU A 270 18.78 -10.01 -10.09
N GLY A 271 18.64 -9.59 -8.82
CA GLY A 271 19.41 -10.13 -7.69
C GLY A 271 20.89 -9.73 -7.67
N LYS A 272 21.33 -8.80 -8.55
CA LYS A 272 22.74 -8.35 -8.61
C LYS A 272 23.10 -7.44 -7.43
N ALA A 273 22.24 -6.48 -7.12
CA ALA A 273 22.32 -5.62 -5.96
C ALA A 273 20.90 -5.31 -5.45
N PHE A 274 20.83 -4.98 -4.17
CA PHE A 274 19.61 -4.61 -3.49
C PHE A 274 19.69 -3.15 -3.04
N GLN A 275 18.55 -2.49 -3.03
CA GLN A 275 18.39 -1.18 -2.40
C GLN A 275 17.34 -1.27 -1.31
N THR A 276 17.50 -0.45 -0.27
CA THR A 276 16.43 -0.24 0.70
C THR A 276 15.53 0.88 0.22
N TYR A 277 14.23 0.65 0.31
CA TYR A 277 13.19 1.63 0.05
C TYR A 277 12.31 1.68 1.30
N SER A 278 11.96 2.89 1.74
CA SER A 278 11.08 3.05 2.89
C SER A 278 10.25 4.32 2.78
N PHE A 279 9.12 4.32 3.49
CA PHE A 279 8.51 5.55 3.95
C PHE A 279 8.34 5.51 5.47
N GLU A 280 8.51 6.68 6.08
CA GLU A 280 8.03 6.99 7.42
C GLU A 280 6.79 7.85 7.29
N TYR A 281 5.75 7.57 8.06
CA TYR A 281 4.60 8.47 8.13
C TYR A 281 4.09 8.67 9.55
N VAL A 282 3.59 9.88 9.76
CA VAL A 282 2.84 10.29 10.95
C VAL A 282 1.42 10.57 10.49
N PRO A 283 0.42 9.78 10.94
CA PRO A 283 -0.98 9.98 10.61
C PRO A 283 -1.55 11.31 11.13
N GLY A 284 -2.57 11.80 10.45
CA GLY A 284 -3.42 12.90 10.91
C GLY A 284 -3.41 14.14 10.00
N PRO A 285 -4.16 15.18 10.40
CA PRO A 285 -4.32 16.41 9.62
C PRO A 285 -3.06 17.30 9.60
N GLU A 286 -2.16 17.10 10.56
CA GLU A 286 -0.85 17.76 10.66
C GLU A 286 0.29 16.76 10.45
N GLY A 287 -0.04 15.62 9.83
CA GLY A 287 0.87 14.51 9.59
C GLY A 287 1.90 14.81 8.51
N TYR A 288 2.76 13.84 8.25
CA TYR A 288 3.70 13.89 7.13
C TYR A 288 4.06 12.49 6.65
N ILE A 289 4.63 12.41 5.45
CA ILE A 289 5.31 11.23 4.91
C ILE A 289 6.71 11.64 4.45
N ILE A 290 7.73 10.85 4.79
CA ILE A 290 9.10 11.00 4.31
C ILE A 290 9.52 9.69 3.65
N TRP A 291 9.95 9.74 2.39
CA TRP A 291 10.50 8.58 1.70
C TRP A 291 12.01 8.58 1.75
N ARG A 292 12.59 7.38 1.85
CA ARG A 292 14.03 7.16 1.88
C ARG A 292 14.45 6.05 0.95
N ILE A 293 15.64 6.22 0.38
CA ILE A 293 16.36 5.18 -0.36
C ILE A 293 17.74 5.07 0.27
N ASN A 294 18.15 3.84 0.65
CA ASN A 294 19.45 3.59 1.31
C ASN A 294 19.65 4.49 2.54
N ASP A 295 18.61 4.58 3.37
CA ASP A 295 18.55 5.41 4.58
C ASP A 295 18.76 6.93 4.38
N GLN A 296 18.73 7.42 3.13
CA GLN A 296 18.78 8.84 2.82
C GLN A 296 17.37 9.37 2.58
N ASP A 297 17.02 10.48 3.23
CA ASP A 297 15.79 11.23 2.91
C ASP A 297 15.82 11.66 1.45
N ILE A 298 14.78 11.28 0.70
CA ILE A 298 14.67 11.53 -0.74
C ILE A 298 13.67 12.65 -1.00
N TRP A 299 12.48 12.56 -0.40
CA TRP A 299 11.51 13.65 -0.40
C TRP A 299 10.51 13.52 0.76
N ARG A 300 9.80 14.62 1.04
CA ARG A 300 8.81 14.74 2.10
C ARG A 300 7.53 15.41 1.58
N LEU A 301 6.41 14.91 2.07
CA LEU A 301 5.07 15.45 1.90
C LEU A 301 4.50 15.77 3.30
N ASP A 302 4.22 17.04 3.58
CA ASP A 302 3.47 17.43 4.78
C ASP A 302 1.96 17.47 4.47
N ALA A 303 1.10 17.14 5.43
CA ALA A 303 -0.36 17.12 5.25
C ALA A 303 -0.93 18.45 4.71
N ALA A 304 -0.29 19.57 5.03
CA ALA A 304 -0.66 20.89 4.53
C ALA A 304 -0.52 21.03 2.99
N ALA A 305 0.26 20.16 2.33
CA ALA A 305 0.33 20.09 0.87
C ALA A 305 -1.00 19.64 0.24
N ILE A 306 -1.79 18.86 0.97
CA ILE A 306 -3.15 18.40 0.64
C ILE A 306 -4.18 19.06 1.58
N GLY A 307 -3.88 20.30 2.01
CA GLY A 307 -4.76 21.12 2.85
C GLY A 307 -5.94 21.70 2.10
N PRO A 308 -6.87 22.42 2.75
CA PRO A 308 -8.11 22.87 2.13
C PRO A 308 -7.93 23.60 0.78
N ASP A 309 -8.75 23.26 -0.21
CA ASP A 309 -8.84 23.98 -1.49
C ASP A 309 -10.26 24.49 -1.71
N ALA A 310 -10.40 25.81 -1.68
CA ALA A 310 -11.67 26.49 -1.87
C ALA A 310 -12.26 26.29 -3.27
N ARG A 311 -11.45 25.98 -4.29
CA ARG A 311 -11.92 25.78 -5.67
C ARG A 311 -12.53 24.40 -5.88
N SER A 312 -12.06 23.38 -5.17
CA SER A 312 -12.67 22.04 -5.20
C SER A 312 -13.59 21.78 -4.01
N GLU A 313 -13.81 22.80 -3.15
CA GLU A 313 -14.63 22.73 -1.94
C GLU A 313 -14.19 21.60 -0.98
N VAL A 314 -12.89 21.30 -0.95
CA VAL A 314 -12.33 20.26 -0.08
C VAL A 314 -11.70 20.88 1.16
N ALA A 315 -11.91 20.23 2.30
CA ALA A 315 -11.27 20.53 3.56
C ALA A 315 -9.90 19.84 3.67
N GLN A 316 -9.29 19.92 4.85
CA GLN A 316 -8.02 19.25 5.15
C GLN A 316 -8.17 17.74 4.97
N ARG A 317 -7.37 17.17 4.08
CA ARG A 317 -7.21 15.71 3.96
C ARG A 317 -6.16 15.22 4.94
N LEU A 318 -6.20 13.95 5.26
CA LEU A 318 -5.31 13.36 6.26
C LEU A 318 -4.11 12.71 5.56
N ILE A 319 -2.94 12.78 6.19
CA ILE A 319 -2.04 11.63 6.07
C ILE A 319 -2.75 10.47 6.77
N SER A 320 -3.00 9.39 6.04
CA SER A 320 -3.91 8.31 6.47
C SER A 320 -3.68 7.86 7.91
N ALA A 321 -4.78 7.71 8.65
CA ALA A 321 -4.84 7.06 9.95
C ALA A 321 -5.47 5.66 9.89
N GLU A 322 -5.80 5.16 8.69
CA GLU A 322 -6.28 3.81 8.49
C GLU A 322 -5.20 2.78 8.90
N PRO A 323 -5.58 1.60 9.44
CA PRO A 323 -4.66 0.48 9.52
C PRO A 323 -4.30 0.02 8.11
N MET A 324 -3.02 0.10 7.75
CA MET A 324 -2.52 -0.18 6.41
C MET A 324 -2.03 -1.62 6.32
N SER A 325 -2.47 -2.33 5.28
CA SER A 325 -1.92 -3.62 4.86
C SER A 325 -0.82 -3.41 3.81
N ILE A 326 0.11 -4.37 3.70
CA ILE A 326 1.25 -4.33 2.78
C ILE A 326 0.93 -5.15 1.54
N ILE A 327 1.28 -4.63 0.37
CA ILE A 327 1.12 -5.27 -0.93
C ILE A 327 2.45 -5.26 -1.67
N MET A 328 2.82 -6.39 -2.26
CA MET A 328 4.04 -6.56 -3.06
C MET A 328 3.68 -7.30 -4.34
N ASN A 329 3.96 -6.73 -5.51
CA ASN A 329 3.64 -7.37 -6.78
C ASN A 329 4.64 -7.06 -7.87
N LEU A 330 4.62 -7.90 -8.89
CA LEU A 330 5.30 -7.66 -10.15
C LEU A 330 4.28 -7.65 -11.28
N GLY A 331 3.85 -6.45 -11.69
CA GLY A 331 2.86 -6.25 -12.75
C GLY A 331 3.46 -5.95 -14.11
N MET A 332 2.61 -5.94 -15.13
CA MET A 332 2.90 -5.40 -16.47
C MET A 332 1.59 -4.88 -17.09
N SER A 333 1.52 -3.58 -17.39
CA SER A 333 0.31 -2.98 -17.98
C SER A 333 0.61 -1.78 -18.88
N SER A 334 -0.11 -1.72 -20.00
CA SER A 334 -0.14 -0.57 -20.90
C SER A 334 -0.87 0.64 -20.31
N SER A 335 -1.64 0.48 -19.22
CA SER A 335 -2.25 1.61 -18.52
C SER A 335 -1.24 2.41 -17.69
N PHE A 336 -0.12 1.78 -17.31
CA PHE A 336 0.94 2.40 -16.52
C PHE A 336 2.02 3.01 -17.41
N GLY A 337 2.47 2.27 -18.42
CA GLY A 337 3.50 2.74 -19.35
C GLY A 337 3.60 1.88 -20.60
N TRP A 338 4.49 2.27 -21.52
CA TRP A 338 4.79 1.44 -22.68
C TRP A 338 5.47 0.13 -22.25
N VAL A 339 5.08 -0.97 -22.89
CA VAL A 339 5.61 -2.32 -22.63
C VAL A 339 6.36 -2.81 -23.85
N ASP A 340 7.69 -2.88 -23.77
CA ASP A 340 8.54 -3.39 -24.85
C ASP A 340 8.67 -4.92 -24.78
N LEU A 341 7.62 -5.61 -25.20
CA LEU A 341 7.57 -7.08 -25.19
C LEU A 341 8.68 -7.76 -26.00
N GLU A 342 9.28 -7.07 -26.97
CA GLU A 342 10.35 -7.63 -27.81
C GLU A 342 11.67 -7.70 -27.05
N GLN A 343 11.95 -6.71 -26.20
CA GLN A 343 13.19 -6.62 -25.44
C GLN A 343 13.07 -7.14 -24.00
N LEU A 344 11.87 -7.23 -23.43
CA LEU A 344 11.68 -7.68 -22.05
C LEU A 344 12.24 -9.09 -21.82
N PRO A 345 13.14 -9.28 -20.84
CA PRO A 345 13.67 -10.59 -20.51
C PRO A 345 12.62 -11.42 -19.74
N PHE A 346 12.34 -12.64 -20.20
CA PHE A 346 11.52 -13.61 -19.47
C PHE A 346 12.30 -14.92 -19.27
N PRO A 347 12.21 -15.57 -18.09
CA PRO A 347 11.59 -15.04 -16.87
C PRO A 347 12.38 -13.87 -16.27
N SER A 348 11.71 -13.05 -15.46
CA SER A 348 12.33 -12.01 -14.64
C SER A 348 11.78 -12.06 -13.22
N THR A 349 12.60 -11.73 -12.23
CA THR A 349 12.28 -11.95 -10.82
C THR A 349 12.50 -10.69 -9.99
N MET A 350 11.49 -10.30 -9.24
CA MET A 350 11.61 -9.31 -8.16
C MET A 350 12.02 -10.05 -6.88
N TRP A 351 13.11 -9.62 -6.27
CA TRP A 351 13.66 -10.22 -5.05
C TRP A 351 13.42 -9.29 -3.87
N ILE A 352 12.86 -9.81 -2.79
CA ILE A 352 12.63 -9.06 -1.55
C ILE A 352 13.38 -9.79 -0.44
N ASP A 353 14.48 -9.22 0.02
CA ASP A 353 15.32 -9.78 1.10
C ASP A 353 14.59 -9.70 2.45
N TYR A 354 13.98 -8.56 2.74
CA TYR A 354 13.13 -8.42 3.92
C TYR A 354 12.04 -7.38 3.75
N VAL A 355 11.02 -7.51 4.61
CA VAL A 355 10.06 -6.46 4.95
C VAL A 355 10.16 -6.23 6.45
N ARG A 356 10.29 -4.97 6.87
CA ARG A 356 10.37 -4.58 8.29
C ARG A 356 9.47 -3.37 8.56
N VAL A 357 8.80 -3.38 9.71
CA VAL A 357 8.03 -2.24 10.20
C VAL A 357 8.58 -1.81 11.55
N TYR A 358 8.84 -0.53 11.70
CA TYR A 358 9.37 0.10 12.90
C TYR A 358 8.43 1.19 13.39
N GLN A 359 8.24 1.31 14.70
CA GLN A 359 7.40 2.35 15.30
C GLN A 359 8.10 2.95 16.51
N LEU A 360 7.75 4.19 16.84
CA LEU A 360 8.23 4.81 18.08
C LEU A 360 7.76 3.95 19.27
N PRO A 361 8.62 3.72 20.29
CA PRO A 361 8.28 2.85 21.41
C PRO A 361 6.97 3.19 22.14
N ASP A 362 6.58 4.47 22.14
CA ASP A 362 5.39 5.02 22.76
C ASP A 362 4.19 5.17 21.80
N LYS A 363 4.35 4.81 20.52
CA LYS A 363 3.30 4.91 19.48
C LYS A 363 3.14 3.61 18.67
N ILE A 364 3.33 2.47 19.31
CA ILE A 364 3.15 1.16 18.66
C ILE A 364 1.66 0.95 18.35
N SER A 365 1.34 0.70 17.09
CA SER A 365 0.02 0.35 16.58
C SER A 365 0.16 -0.73 15.50
N VAL A 366 0.09 -1.99 15.93
CA VAL A 366 0.12 -3.18 15.09
C VAL A 366 -1.17 -3.96 15.31
N THR A 367 -2.20 -3.56 14.58
CA THR A 367 -3.54 -4.16 14.63
C THR A 367 -4.32 -3.70 13.39
N CYS A 368 -5.26 -4.52 12.93
CA CYS A 368 -6.23 -4.12 11.91
C CYS A 368 -7.46 -3.40 12.51
N ASP A 369 -7.55 -3.30 13.84
CA ASP A 369 -8.59 -2.55 14.57
C ASP A 369 -7.97 -1.54 15.55
N PRO A 370 -7.21 -0.52 15.10
CA PRO A 370 -6.76 0.53 16.00
C PRO A 370 -7.95 1.27 16.63
N PRO A 371 -7.79 1.88 17.82
CA PRO A 371 -8.84 2.67 18.44
C PRO A 371 -9.41 3.73 17.48
N GLY A 372 -10.72 3.73 17.26
CA GLY A 372 -11.38 4.64 16.32
C GLY A 372 -11.29 4.26 14.85
N TYR A 373 -10.66 3.14 14.51
CA TYR A 373 -10.52 2.64 13.13
C TYR A 373 -10.77 1.13 13.01
N PRO A 374 -11.90 0.58 13.52
CA PRO A 374 -12.19 -0.84 13.39
C PRO A 374 -12.39 -1.23 11.92
N THR A 375 -11.96 -2.42 11.53
CA THR A 375 -12.14 -2.99 10.19
C THR A 375 -12.58 -4.45 10.20
N THR A 376 -12.16 -5.26 11.18
CA THR A 376 -12.35 -6.72 11.11
C THR A 376 -13.82 -7.14 11.12
N GLN A 377 -14.64 -6.55 11.99
CA GLN A 377 -16.07 -6.89 12.03
C GLN A 377 -16.79 -6.43 10.75
N TYR A 378 -16.46 -5.22 10.26
CA TYR A 378 -17.01 -4.70 9.01
C TYR A 378 -16.71 -5.62 7.82
N ILE A 379 -15.46 -6.04 7.68
CA ILE A 379 -15.03 -6.97 6.62
C ILE A 379 -15.78 -8.30 6.75
N LYS A 380 -15.91 -8.83 7.97
CA LYS A 380 -16.61 -10.10 8.23
C LYS A 380 -18.08 -10.05 7.81
N ASP A 381 -18.75 -8.94 8.08
CA ASP A 381 -20.17 -8.75 7.73
C ASP A 381 -20.38 -8.55 6.22
N HIS A 382 -19.32 -8.23 5.49
CA HIS A 382 -19.34 -7.94 4.05
C HIS A 382 -18.53 -8.92 3.18
N MET A 383 -18.30 -10.13 3.68
CA MET A 383 -17.35 -11.09 3.09
C MET A 383 -17.62 -11.43 1.62
N ASN A 384 -18.85 -11.25 1.13
CA ASN A 384 -19.18 -11.45 -0.29
C ASN A 384 -18.38 -10.50 -1.21
N ALA A 385 -18.14 -9.26 -0.79
CA ALA A 385 -17.33 -8.29 -1.53
C ALA A 385 -15.83 -8.65 -1.48
N TYR A 386 -15.36 -9.21 -0.36
CA TYR A 386 -13.94 -9.49 -0.12
C TYR A 386 -13.47 -10.85 -0.66
N ASN A 387 -14.38 -11.73 -1.07
CA ASN A 387 -14.05 -13.07 -1.58
C ASN A 387 -14.32 -13.26 -3.07
N ASN A 388 -14.91 -12.28 -3.75
CA ASN A 388 -15.26 -12.40 -5.16
C ASN A 388 -14.61 -11.29 -6.01
N THR A 389 -13.65 -11.70 -6.84
CA THR A 389 -12.89 -10.80 -7.71
C THR A 389 -13.67 -10.34 -8.94
N ALA A 390 -14.83 -10.94 -9.24
CA ALA A 390 -15.68 -10.55 -10.37
C ALA A 390 -16.52 -9.30 -10.08
N PHE A 391 -16.78 -9.00 -8.80
CA PHE A 391 -17.56 -7.83 -8.40
C PHE A 391 -16.73 -6.56 -8.51
N ARG A 392 -17.26 -5.57 -9.23
CA ARG A 392 -16.57 -4.31 -9.52
C ARG A 392 -17.07 -3.19 -8.62
N TYR A 393 -18.36 -3.22 -8.28
CA TYR A 393 -19.04 -2.22 -7.47
C TYR A 393 -19.62 -2.85 -6.20
N TRP A 394 -19.83 -2.05 -5.17
CA TRP A 394 -20.39 -2.51 -3.88
C TRP A 394 -21.74 -3.23 -4.04
N LYS A 395 -22.59 -2.70 -4.92
CA LYS A 395 -23.88 -3.29 -5.31
C LYS A 395 -23.78 -4.65 -5.97
N ASP A 396 -22.69 -4.95 -6.68
CA ASP A 396 -22.49 -6.25 -7.32
C ASP A 396 -22.35 -7.35 -6.25
N ALA A 397 -21.86 -6.98 -5.06
CA ALA A 397 -21.78 -7.84 -3.89
C ALA A 397 -23.09 -7.88 -3.06
N GLY A 398 -24.15 -7.20 -3.51
CA GLY A 398 -25.46 -7.20 -2.85
C GLY A 398 -25.61 -6.17 -1.72
N TYR A 399 -24.75 -5.14 -1.69
CA TYR A 399 -24.75 -4.10 -0.67
C TYR A 399 -25.02 -2.71 -1.27
N GLU A 400 -25.72 -1.85 -0.55
CA GLU A 400 -26.00 -0.48 -0.98
C GLU A 400 -25.03 0.51 -0.33
N PHE A 401 -24.84 1.66 -0.96
CA PHE A 401 -24.10 2.76 -0.33
C PHE A 401 -24.90 3.28 0.88
N PRO A 402 -24.26 3.49 2.04
CA PRO A 402 -24.91 4.05 3.22
C PRO A 402 -25.52 5.41 2.91
N LYS A 403 -26.74 5.68 3.39
CA LYS A 403 -27.30 7.02 3.30
C LYS A 403 -26.52 7.96 4.22
N TYR A 404 -26.34 9.20 3.78
CA TYR A 404 -25.69 10.25 4.54
C TYR A 404 -26.42 11.58 4.30
N ASN A 405 -26.21 12.55 5.19
CA ASN A 405 -26.60 13.92 4.93
C ASN A 405 -25.58 14.93 5.50
N VAL A 406 -25.03 15.76 4.63
CA VAL A 406 -24.05 16.80 4.97
C VAL A 406 -24.64 17.94 5.79
N ASP A 407 -25.95 18.17 5.74
CA ASP A 407 -26.66 19.18 6.54
C ASP A 407 -27.17 18.64 7.90
N GLY A 408 -26.95 17.34 8.17
CA GLY A 408 -27.37 16.65 9.39
C GLY A 408 -28.83 16.19 9.42
N SER A 409 -29.64 16.46 8.38
CA SER A 409 -31.05 16.06 8.30
C SER A 409 -31.24 14.70 7.64
N CYS A 410 -30.95 13.63 8.37
CA CYS A 410 -31.16 12.28 7.86
C CYS A 410 -32.64 11.99 7.61
N PRO A 411 -33.01 11.39 6.46
CA PRO A 411 -34.38 10.96 6.23
C PRO A 411 -34.78 9.97 7.32
N SER A 412 -35.94 10.20 7.96
CA SER A 412 -36.47 9.31 8.99
C SER A 412 -36.60 7.90 8.42
N SER A 413 -36.01 6.92 9.11
CA SER A 413 -36.19 5.48 8.81
C SER A 413 -37.68 5.17 8.72
N ILE A 414 -38.12 4.67 7.56
CA ILE A 414 -39.51 4.25 7.30
C ILE A 414 -39.81 2.98 8.09
#